data_AF-A0A533RYB4-F1
#
_entry.id   AF-A0A533RYB4-F1
#
_cell.length_a   1.000
_cell.length_b   1.000
_cell.length_c   1.000
_cell.angle_alpha   90.00
_cell.angle_beta   90.00
_cell.angle_gamma   90.00
#
_symmetry.space_group_name_H-M   'P 1'
#
loop_
_entity.id
_entity.type
_entity.pdbx_description
1 polymer ?
#
loop_
_entity_poly.entity_id
_entity_poly.type
_entity_poly.pdbx_seq_one_letter_code
_entity_poly.pdbx_strand_id
1 'polypeptide(L)'
;MDQQIFFGYEADGNNLSLATPVVESKEIKLRLLHFSGYGVTKGLLADLEPVRARIGGSAEARLQSVIAEQLSRERQRQLLGAAESSESVVDFENYFKQYEEQVIKPRVAAAGESCAAGRLALQTVLGFERQKALLGMEDAGSLAEYGDLMATVSSVCVKEEYELCRDEHVIHRMIPVWLGLERQAQLLGMAEAGGAISAALLEARDLTAKCLSFELVFESQAVFDGGNGGGYDSTVESKIKIRFNPEEISIKGQSALVNKAFTFKVPRCTVTSNRGGGTFDVASLAYLDDARNESNPLGPVRDFTLTYFPGVTSESFTVACKDTPPYASPPNGLW
;
A
#
# COMPACT_ATOMS: atom_id res chain seq x y z
N MET A 1 -47.06 26.36 7.08
CA MET A 1 -45.73 25.89 7.52
C MET A 1 -44.76 26.27 6.44
N ASP A 2 -43.80 27.13 6.77
CA ASP A 2 -42.84 27.69 5.81
C ASP A 2 -41.80 26.64 5.44
N GLN A 3 -41.60 26.42 4.14
CA GLN A 3 -40.57 25.53 3.60
C GLN A 3 -39.18 26.05 3.99
N GLN A 4 -38.42 25.24 4.73
CA GLN A 4 -36.99 25.48 4.95
C GLN A 4 -36.19 24.46 4.13
N ILE A 5 -35.67 24.92 3.00
CA ILE A 5 -34.70 24.18 2.20
C ILE A 5 -33.31 24.62 2.68
N PHE A 6 -32.52 23.66 3.16
CA PHE A 6 -31.19 23.94 3.70
C PHE A 6 -30.13 23.87 2.60
N PHE A 7 -29.30 24.90 2.53
CA PHE A 7 -28.17 24.98 1.61
C PHE A 7 -26.86 24.96 2.39
N GLY A 8 -25.84 24.30 1.84
CA GLY A 8 -24.49 24.25 2.38
C GLY A 8 -23.48 24.68 1.33
N TYR A 9 -22.33 25.17 1.80
CA TYR A 9 -21.17 25.42 0.94
C TYR A 9 -20.10 24.35 1.18
N GLU A 10 -19.57 23.80 0.09
CA GLU A 10 -18.45 22.84 0.09
C GLU A 10 -17.13 23.51 -0.30
N ALA A 11 -16.00 22.93 0.16
CA ALA A 11 -14.64 23.46 0.00
C ALA A 11 -14.51 24.91 0.54
N ASP A 12 -13.77 25.79 -0.14
CA ASP A 12 -13.49 27.19 0.28
C ASP A 12 -14.67 28.16 0.01
N GLY A 13 -15.93 27.67 0.02
CA GLY A 13 -17.11 28.50 -0.26
C GLY A 13 -17.47 28.68 -1.74
N ASN A 14 -16.91 27.84 -2.62
CA ASN A 14 -17.09 27.96 -4.08
C ASN A 14 -18.29 27.17 -4.64
N ASN A 15 -18.81 26.20 -3.87
CA ASN A 15 -19.84 25.27 -4.32
C ASN A 15 -21.07 25.38 -3.41
N LEU A 16 -22.23 25.78 -3.95
CA LEU A 16 -23.50 25.79 -3.21
C LEU A 16 -24.30 24.51 -3.52
N SER A 17 -24.57 23.67 -2.52
CA SER A 17 -25.38 22.43 -2.66
C SER A 17 -26.49 22.36 -1.60
N LEU A 18 -27.47 21.46 -1.78
CA LEU A 18 -28.46 21.19 -0.72
C LEU A 18 -27.77 20.47 0.44
N ALA A 19 -27.94 20.98 1.65
CA ALA A 19 -27.33 20.38 2.84
C ALA A 19 -28.03 19.08 3.20
N THR A 20 -27.27 17.98 3.24
CA THR A 20 -27.79 16.67 3.66
C THR A 20 -27.84 16.59 5.20
N PRO A 21 -28.95 16.10 5.78
CA PRO A 21 -29.05 15.89 7.22
C PRO A 21 -28.18 14.71 7.68
N VAL A 22 -27.60 14.81 8.88
CA VAL A 22 -26.81 13.72 9.48
C VAL A 22 -27.74 12.59 9.93
N VAL A 23 -27.65 11.46 9.24
CA VAL A 23 -28.58 10.31 9.37
C VAL A 23 -28.49 9.61 10.74
N GLU A 24 -27.37 9.73 11.45
CA GLU A 24 -27.12 9.09 12.75
C GLU A 24 -27.58 9.92 13.97
N SER A 25 -28.12 11.11 13.74
CA SER A 25 -28.50 12.02 14.81
C SER A 25 -29.97 11.85 15.22
N LYS A 26 -30.25 11.78 16.52
CA LYS A 26 -31.61 11.85 17.08
C LYS A 26 -32.23 13.27 17.02
N GLU A 27 -31.44 14.25 16.60
CA GLU A 27 -31.81 15.66 16.39
C GLU A 27 -31.56 16.04 14.92
N ILE A 28 -32.25 17.04 14.36
CA ILE A 28 -31.92 17.55 13.02
C ILE A 28 -30.57 18.28 13.10
N LYS A 29 -29.50 17.60 12.67
CA LYS A 29 -28.14 18.17 12.60
C LYS A 29 -27.73 18.32 11.14
N LEU A 30 -27.28 19.52 10.79
CA LEU A 30 -26.71 19.85 9.49
C LEU A 30 -25.21 20.06 9.66
N ARG A 31 -24.41 19.41 8.81
CA ARG A 31 -22.96 19.60 8.81
C ARG A 31 -22.63 20.72 7.83
N LEU A 32 -22.56 21.96 8.33
CA LEU A 32 -22.15 23.13 7.53
C LEU A 32 -20.62 23.21 7.54
N LEU A 33 -19.99 22.92 6.39
CA LEU A 33 -18.53 23.01 6.22
C LEU A 33 -18.06 24.46 6.04
N HIS A 34 -18.86 25.31 5.38
CA HIS A 34 -18.58 26.74 5.18
C HIS A 34 -19.89 27.56 5.22
N PHE A 35 -19.86 28.80 5.74
CA PHE A 35 -21.06 29.65 5.98
C PHE A 35 -21.19 30.86 5.04
N SER A 36 -20.22 31.08 4.14
CA SER A 36 -20.23 32.18 3.17
C SER A 36 -19.56 31.75 1.87
N GLY A 37 -20.05 32.29 0.74
CA GLY A 37 -19.59 32.00 -0.61
C GLY A 37 -20.12 33.01 -1.63
N TYR A 38 -19.58 33.01 -2.86
CA TYR A 38 -19.94 33.97 -3.90
C TYR A 38 -21.37 33.74 -4.43
N GLY A 39 -22.25 34.73 -4.30
CA GLY A 39 -23.59 34.74 -4.91
C GLY A 39 -23.57 35.30 -6.34
N VAL A 40 -24.37 34.74 -7.25
CA VAL A 40 -24.39 35.15 -8.67
C VAL A 40 -25.42 36.25 -8.91
N THR A 41 -24.96 37.45 -9.26
CA THR A 41 -25.79 38.48 -9.92
C THR A 41 -25.69 38.30 -11.44
N LYS A 42 -26.80 37.93 -12.09
CA LYS A 42 -27.06 37.91 -13.55
C LYS A 42 -25.82 37.93 -14.46
N GLY A 43 -25.25 36.75 -14.75
CA GLY A 43 -24.17 36.54 -15.72
C GLY A 43 -24.60 35.66 -16.89
N LEU A 44 -24.16 36.01 -18.10
CA LEU A 44 -24.54 35.45 -19.40
C LEU A 44 -24.35 33.90 -19.49
N LEU A 45 -25.39 33.19 -19.94
CA LEU A 45 -25.52 31.72 -20.04
C LEU A 45 -24.68 31.06 -21.16
N ALA A 46 -23.54 31.64 -21.55
CA ALA A 46 -22.77 31.16 -22.69
C ALA A 46 -21.85 29.96 -22.35
N ASP A 47 -21.55 29.72 -21.07
CA ASP A 47 -20.78 28.58 -20.59
C ASP A 47 -21.47 27.96 -19.36
N LEU A 48 -22.30 26.96 -19.59
CA LEU A 48 -23.17 26.37 -18.58
C LEU A 48 -22.42 25.49 -17.57
N GLU A 49 -21.32 24.84 -17.96
CA GLU A 49 -20.60 23.93 -17.05
C GLU A 49 -19.89 24.64 -15.89
N PRO A 50 -19.13 25.73 -16.09
CA PRO A 50 -18.53 26.48 -14.97
C PRO A 50 -19.58 27.09 -14.05
N VAL A 51 -20.74 27.50 -14.58
CA VAL A 51 -21.86 28.04 -13.79
C VAL A 51 -22.58 26.92 -13.03
N ARG A 52 -22.76 25.73 -13.63
CA ARG A 52 -23.30 24.53 -12.97
C ARG A 52 -22.36 23.93 -11.94
N ALA A 53 -21.04 24.02 -12.13
CA ALA A 53 -20.08 23.62 -11.10
C ALA A 53 -20.16 24.54 -9.87
N ARG A 54 -20.38 25.84 -10.08
CA ARG A 54 -20.61 26.84 -9.01
C ARG A 54 -21.98 26.68 -8.33
N ILE A 55 -23.02 26.38 -9.09
CA ILE A 55 -24.40 26.16 -8.60
C ILE A 55 -24.67 24.64 -8.58
N GLY A 56 -24.45 24.01 -7.43
CA GLY A 56 -24.71 22.58 -7.20
C GLY A 56 -23.47 21.71 -7.03
N GLY A 57 -22.26 22.25 -7.22
CA GLY A 57 -21.00 21.53 -7.00
C GLY A 57 -20.70 20.47 -8.07
N SER A 58 -20.14 19.35 -7.65
CA SER A 58 -19.81 18.22 -8.54
C SER A 58 -21.06 17.66 -9.24
N ALA A 59 -20.88 16.93 -10.35
CA ALA A 59 -22.01 16.24 -11.00
C ALA A 59 -22.75 15.31 -10.02
N GLU A 60 -21.99 14.63 -9.15
CA GLU A 60 -22.52 13.82 -8.06
C GLU A 60 -23.38 14.65 -7.09
N ALA A 61 -22.88 15.79 -6.59
CA ALA A 61 -23.62 16.65 -5.66
C ALA A 61 -24.90 17.22 -6.28
N ARG A 62 -24.87 17.54 -7.57
CA ARG A 62 -26.06 17.97 -8.33
C ARG A 62 -27.10 16.87 -8.40
N LEU A 63 -26.72 15.66 -8.77
CA LEU A 63 -27.63 14.52 -8.85
C LEU A 63 -28.19 14.14 -7.47
N GLN A 64 -27.34 14.13 -6.44
CA GLN A 64 -27.76 13.90 -5.05
C GLN A 64 -28.75 14.95 -4.55
N SER A 65 -28.58 16.21 -4.94
CA SER A 65 -29.50 17.29 -4.60
C SER A 65 -30.87 17.07 -5.25
N VAL A 66 -30.90 16.67 -6.52
CA VAL A 66 -32.16 16.40 -7.26
C VAL A 66 -32.92 15.22 -6.64
N ILE A 67 -32.23 14.11 -6.35
CA ILE A 67 -32.90 12.93 -5.77
C ILE A 67 -33.35 13.20 -4.33
N ALA A 68 -32.58 13.98 -3.55
CA ALA A 68 -32.97 14.38 -2.20
C ALA A 68 -34.23 15.28 -2.21
N GLU A 69 -34.36 16.18 -3.19
CA GLU A 69 -35.57 16.97 -3.36
C GLU A 69 -36.78 16.08 -3.62
N GLN A 70 -36.67 15.13 -4.56
CA GLN A 70 -37.75 14.19 -4.88
C GLN A 70 -38.15 13.34 -3.66
N LEU A 71 -37.17 12.80 -2.94
CA LEU A 71 -37.40 12.03 -1.71
C LEU A 71 -38.07 12.86 -0.61
N SER A 72 -37.69 14.14 -0.46
CA SER A 72 -38.30 15.04 0.51
C SER A 72 -39.78 15.32 0.20
N ARG A 73 -40.10 15.51 -1.09
CA ARG A 73 -41.47 15.71 -1.58
C ARG A 73 -42.31 14.47 -1.34
N GLU A 74 -41.76 13.29 -1.63
CA GLU A 74 -42.44 12.02 -1.43
C GLU A 74 -42.73 11.74 0.05
N ARG A 75 -41.73 11.93 0.91
CA ARG A 75 -41.90 11.83 2.37
C ARG A 75 -43.00 12.76 2.89
N GLN A 76 -43.07 13.98 2.37
CA GLN A 76 -44.12 14.92 2.74
C GLN A 76 -45.51 14.46 2.29
N ARG A 77 -45.64 13.86 1.09
CA ARG A 77 -46.92 13.28 0.63
C ARG A 77 -47.37 12.15 1.54
N GLN A 78 -46.46 11.26 1.93
CA GLN A 78 -46.74 10.17 2.87
C GLN A 78 -47.20 10.70 4.24
N LEU A 79 -46.52 11.72 4.79
CA LEU A 79 -46.91 12.36 6.05
C LEU A 79 -48.28 13.03 6.01
N LEU A 80 -48.72 13.48 4.83
CA LEU A 80 -50.04 14.10 4.61
C LEU A 80 -51.15 13.06 4.37
N GLY A 81 -50.86 11.75 4.50
CA GLY A 81 -51.84 10.69 4.40
C GLY A 81 -52.26 10.36 2.95
N ALA A 82 -51.45 10.73 1.95
CA ALA A 82 -51.63 10.20 0.61
C ALA A 82 -51.46 8.67 0.64
N ALA A 83 -52.48 7.94 0.19
CA ALA A 83 -52.45 6.47 0.16
C ALA A 83 -51.27 5.97 -0.70
N GLU A 84 -50.69 4.82 -0.32
CA GLU A 84 -49.54 4.13 -0.96
C GLU A 84 -49.70 3.79 -2.45
N SER A 85 -50.77 4.24 -3.12
CA SER A 85 -51.25 3.70 -4.39
C SER A 85 -51.08 4.63 -5.60
N SER A 86 -50.07 5.50 -5.63
CA SER A 86 -49.69 6.17 -6.88
C SER A 86 -48.18 6.12 -7.03
N GLU A 87 -47.71 5.70 -8.20
CA GLU A 87 -46.31 5.66 -8.63
C GLU A 87 -45.42 6.64 -7.86
N SER A 88 -44.35 6.09 -7.24
CA SER A 88 -43.30 6.87 -6.59
C SER A 88 -42.93 8.07 -7.47
N VAL A 89 -42.98 9.28 -6.89
CA VAL A 89 -42.51 10.50 -7.57
C VAL A 89 -40.99 10.46 -7.83
N VAL A 90 -40.29 9.54 -7.18
CA VAL A 90 -38.85 9.38 -7.28
C VAL A 90 -38.50 8.52 -8.51
N ASP A 91 -37.84 9.12 -9.48
CA ASP A 91 -37.38 8.49 -10.72
C ASP A 91 -35.95 7.97 -10.53
N PHE A 92 -35.84 6.81 -9.86
CA PHE A 92 -34.56 6.18 -9.57
C PHE A 92 -33.85 5.67 -10.83
N GLU A 93 -34.59 5.20 -11.84
CA GLU A 93 -34.00 4.71 -13.09
C GLU A 93 -33.23 5.80 -13.83
N ASN A 94 -33.83 6.98 -13.99
CA ASN A 94 -33.18 8.11 -14.63
C ASN A 94 -32.03 8.66 -13.78
N TYR A 95 -32.17 8.70 -12.46
CA TYR A 95 -31.08 9.07 -11.56
C TYR A 95 -29.86 8.16 -11.76
N PHE A 96 -30.05 6.84 -11.76
CA PHE A 96 -28.95 5.91 -11.93
C PHE A 96 -28.30 6.01 -13.30
N LYS A 97 -29.08 6.16 -14.39
CA LYS A 97 -28.53 6.41 -15.73
C LYS A 97 -27.69 7.69 -15.78
N GLN A 98 -28.18 8.79 -15.20
CA GLN A 98 -27.43 10.04 -15.17
C GLN A 98 -26.18 9.97 -14.29
N TYR A 99 -26.25 9.26 -13.17
CA TYR A 99 -25.11 9.05 -12.27
C TYR A 99 -24.02 8.22 -12.94
N GLU A 100 -24.40 7.20 -13.69
CA GLU A 100 -23.47 6.40 -14.46
C GLU A 100 -22.73 7.24 -15.52
N GLU A 101 -23.47 7.98 -16.34
CA GLU A 101 -22.89 8.82 -17.41
C GLU A 101 -22.03 9.97 -16.88
N GLN A 102 -22.48 10.66 -15.83
CA GLN A 102 -21.85 11.90 -15.38
C GLN A 102 -20.84 11.72 -14.23
N VAL A 103 -20.84 10.58 -13.56
CA VAL A 103 -19.97 10.32 -12.39
C VAL A 103 -19.12 9.08 -12.58
N ILE A 104 -19.73 7.94 -12.93
CA ILE A 104 -19.00 6.66 -13.01
C ILE A 104 -18.06 6.66 -14.22
N LYS A 105 -18.58 6.87 -15.43
CA LYS A 105 -17.77 6.82 -16.65
C LYS A 105 -16.55 7.76 -16.61
N PRO A 106 -16.67 9.04 -16.18
CA PRO A 106 -15.51 9.91 -16.05
C PRO A 106 -14.47 9.43 -15.02
N ARG A 107 -14.93 8.91 -13.86
CA ARG A 107 -14.02 8.40 -12.83
C ARG A 107 -13.30 7.13 -13.28
N VAL A 108 -14.01 6.22 -13.96
CA VAL A 108 -13.42 5.00 -14.53
C VAL A 108 -12.40 5.34 -15.62
N ALA A 109 -12.70 6.31 -16.49
CA ALA A 109 -11.75 6.77 -17.50
C ALA A 109 -10.47 7.36 -16.88
N ALA A 110 -10.58 8.07 -15.76
CA ALA A 110 -9.46 8.62 -15.00
C ALA A 110 -8.80 7.62 -14.02
N ALA A 111 -9.32 6.40 -13.88
CA ALA A 111 -8.86 5.44 -12.87
C ALA A 111 -7.38 5.02 -13.08
N GLY A 112 -6.90 5.11 -14.31
CA GLY A 112 -5.52 4.82 -14.68
C GLY A 112 -4.52 5.95 -14.39
N GLU A 113 -4.98 7.16 -14.06
CA GLU A 113 -4.12 8.34 -13.93
C GLU A 113 -3.35 8.37 -12.61
N SER A 114 -3.94 7.85 -11.54
CA SER A 114 -3.28 7.70 -10.24
C SER A 114 -3.98 6.67 -9.36
N CYS A 115 -3.30 6.17 -8.33
CA CYS A 115 -3.89 5.27 -7.34
C CYS A 115 -5.07 5.93 -6.63
N ALA A 116 -4.97 7.22 -6.33
CA ALA A 116 -6.05 7.98 -5.69
C ALA A 116 -7.29 8.05 -6.60
N ALA A 117 -7.11 8.37 -7.88
CA ALA A 117 -8.21 8.40 -8.85
C ALA A 117 -8.81 7.00 -9.04
N GLY A 118 -7.97 5.98 -9.15
CA GLY A 118 -8.40 4.59 -9.26
C GLY A 118 -9.22 4.10 -8.06
N ARG A 119 -8.76 4.36 -6.84
CA ARG A 119 -9.49 4.03 -5.61
C ARG A 119 -10.82 4.76 -5.54
N LEU A 120 -10.87 6.03 -5.92
CA LEU A 120 -12.11 6.80 -5.98
C LEU A 120 -13.09 6.18 -6.99
N ALA A 121 -12.62 5.81 -8.19
CA ALA A 121 -13.45 5.17 -9.20
C ALA A 121 -14.04 3.85 -8.69
N LEU A 122 -13.20 2.99 -8.11
CA LEU A 122 -13.62 1.71 -7.57
C LEU A 122 -14.65 1.86 -6.44
N GLN A 123 -14.41 2.77 -5.49
CA GLN A 123 -15.36 3.07 -4.41
C GLN A 123 -16.69 3.58 -4.96
N THR A 124 -16.66 4.38 -6.03
CA THR A 124 -17.86 4.93 -6.66
C THR A 124 -18.70 3.83 -7.30
N VAL A 125 -18.08 2.92 -8.06
CA VAL A 125 -18.77 1.78 -8.70
C VAL A 125 -19.37 0.85 -7.63
N LEU A 126 -18.59 0.48 -6.61
CA LEU A 126 -19.08 -0.39 -5.53
C LEU A 126 -20.23 0.25 -4.73
N GLY A 127 -20.12 1.56 -4.47
CA GLY A 127 -21.18 2.32 -3.79
C GLY A 127 -22.47 2.38 -4.60
N PHE A 128 -22.36 2.59 -5.92
CA PHE A 128 -23.49 2.61 -6.83
C PHE A 128 -24.20 1.26 -6.91
N GLU A 129 -23.46 0.17 -7.07
CA GLU A 129 -24.01 -1.19 -7.10
C GLU A 129 -24.74 -1.53 -5.79
N ARG A 130 -24.16 -1.14 -4.65
CA ARG A 130 -24.81 -1.32 -3.35
C ARG A 130 -26.12 -0.53 -3.24
N GLN A 131 -26.16 0.71 -3.75
CA GLN A 131 -27.39 1.51 -3.75
C GLN A 131 -28.49 0.89 -4.61
N LYS A 132 -28.15 0.39 -5.80
CA LYS A 132 -29.10 -0.34 -6.67
C LYS A 132 -29.64 -1.60 -5.98
N ALA A 133 -28.76 -2.39 -5.37
CA ALA A 133 -29.14 -3.60 -4.64
C ALA A 133 -30.09 -3.30 -3.47
N LEU A 134 -29.85 -2.23 -2.71
CA LEU A 134 -30.74 -1.82 -1.60
C LEU A 134 -32.14 -1.41 -2.07
N LEU A 135 -32.29 -0.97 -3.31
CA LEU A 135 -33.56 -0.62 -3.93
C LEU A 135 -34.21 -1.79 -4.69
N GLY A 136 -33.60 -2.97 -4.68
CA GLY A 136 -34.07 -4.13 -5.45
C GLY A 136 -33.96 -3.94 -6.97
N MET A 137 -33.14 -2.99 -7.42
CA MET A 137 -32.91 -2.67 -8.83
C MET A 137 -31.73 -3.49 -9.36
N GLU A 138 -31.89 -4.81 -9.34
CA GLU A 138 -30.89 -5.78 -9.81
C GLU A 138 -30.94 -5.96 -11.34
N ASP A 139 -30.65 -4.91 -12.09
CA ASP A 139 -30.20 -5.12 -13.47
C ASP A 139 -28.74 -5.60 -13.48
N ALA A 140 -28.42 -6.55 -14.36
CA ALA A 140 -27.09 -7.15 -14.53
C ALA A 140 -25.98 -6.10 -14.40
N GLY A 141 -25.19 -6.23 -13.33
CA GLY A 141 -24.51 -5.12 -12.65
C GLY A 141 -23.35 -4.49 -13.42
N SER A 142 -23.15 -3.18 -13.18
CA SER A 142 -22.04 -2.38 -13.73
C SER A 142 -20.67 -2.89 -13.30
N LEU A 143 -20.60 -3.70 -12.23
CA LEU A 143 -19.38 -4.35 -11.77
C LEU A 143 -18.83 -5.36 -12.80
N ALA A 144 -19.71 -6.01 -13.57
CA ALA A 144 -19.30 -6.85 -14.70
C ALA A 144 -18.83 -6.00 -15.90
N GLU A 145 -19.47 -4.84 -16.11
CA GLU A 145 -19.09 -3.88 -17.16
C GLU A 145 -17.73 -3.22 -16.89
N TYR A 146 -17.41 -2.98 -15.62
CA TYR A 146 -16.14 -2.43 -15.15
C TYR A 146 -15.20 -3.49 -14.59
N GLY A 147 -15.29 -4.75 -15.07
CA GLY A 147 -14.51 -5.88 -14.54
C GLY A 147 -12.99 -5.66 -14.55
N ASP A 148 -12.47 -4.90 -15.51
CA ASP A 148 -11.04 -4.56 -15.63
C ASP A 148 -10.59 -3.39 -14.74
N LEU A 149 -11.54 -2.66 -14.12
CA LEU A 149 -11.23 -1.53 -13.25
C LEU A 149 -10.34 -1.98 -12.09
N MET A 150 -10.68 -3.09 -11.44
CA MET A 150 -9.89 -3.65 -10.34
C MET A 150 -8.45 -3.92 -10.74
N ALA A 151 -8.23 -4.51 -11.92
CA ALA A 151 -6.90 -4.80 -12.43
C ALA A 151 -6.12 -3.51 -12.71
N THR A 152 -6.76 -2.51 -13.32
CA THR A 152 -6.19 -1.20 -13.61
C THR A 152 -5.75 -0.49 -12.33
N VAL A 153 -6.65 -0.40 -11.35
CA VAL A 153 -6.37 0.23 -10.05
C VAL A 153 -5.25 -0.50 -9.32
N SER A 154 -5.28 -1.83 -9.31
CA SER A 154 -4.24 -2.65 -8.68
C SER A 154 -2.87 -2.37 -9.29
N SER A 155 -2.76 -2.34 -10.62
CA SER A 155 -1.52 -2.09 -11.35
C SER A 155 -0.98 -0.68 -11.10
N VAL A 156 -1.83 0.35 -11.19
CA VAL A 156 -1.40 1.74 -10.96
C VAL A 156 -0.97 1.96 -9.51
N CYS A 157 -1.75 1.46 -8.55
CA CYS A 157 -1.42 1.58 -7.13
C CYS A 157 -0.08 0.93 -6.80
N VAL A 158 0.19 -0.29 -7.29
CA VAL A 158 1.47 -0.93 -6.97
C VAL A 158 2.65 -0.28 -7.69
N LYS A 159 2.44 0.33 -8.87
CA LYS A 159 3.47 1.08 -9.59
C LYS A 159 3.86 2.35 -8.84
N GLU A 160 2.90 3.14 -8.38
CA GLU A 160 3.18 4.34 -7.58
C GLU A 160 3.95 3.99 -6.30
N GLU A 161 3.57 2.91 -5.61
CA GLU A 161 4.26 2.46 -4.40
C GLU A 161 5.67 1.95 -4.71
N TYR A 162 5.84 1.28 -5.85
CA TYR A 162 7.15 0.86 -6.32
C TYR A 162 8.05 2.06 -6.66
N GLU A 163 7.50 3.12 -7.27
CA GLU A 163 8.22 4.36 -7.53
C GLU A 163 8.68 5.01 -6.21
N LEU A 164 7.80 5.10 -5.21
CA LEU A 164 8.16 5.57 -3.87
C LEU A 164 9.24 4.70 -3.21
N CYS A 165 9.17 3.38 -3.38
CA CYS A 165 10.22 2.50 -2.88
C CYS A 165 11.55 2.74 -3.59
N ARG A 166 11.55 2.82 -4.92
CA ARG A 166 12.75 2.94 -5.74
C ARG A 166 13.44 4.29 -5.57
N ASP A 167 12.66 5.37 -5.59
CA ASP A 167 13.17 6.73 -5.69
C ASP A 167 13.31 7.38 -4.30
N GLU A 168 12.33 7.14 -3.41
CA GLU A 168 12.25 7.76 -2.07
C GLU A 168 12.62 6.77 -0.95
N HIS A 169 13.00 5.53 -1.27
CA HIS A 169 13.40 4.49 -0.30
C HIS A 169 12.32 4.14 0.74
N VAL A 170 11.04 4.31 0.39
CA VAL A 170 9.88 4.00 1.24
C VAL A 170 9.54 2.50 1.14
N ILE A 171 10.38 1.65 1.74
CA ILE A 171 10.34 0.20 1.55
C ILE A 171 9.21 -0.53 2.31
N HIS A 172 8.70 0.04 3.41
CA HIS A 172 7.73 -0.63 4.29
C HIS A 172 6.31 -0.73 3.73
N ARG A 173 5.99 0.00 2.66
CA ARG A 173 4.64 0.06 2.08
C ARG A 173 4.33 -1.05 1.07
N MET A 174 5.35 -1.62 0.44
CA MET A 174 5.15 -2.58 -0.65
C MET A 174 4.41 -3.85 -0.21
N ILE A 175 4.84 -4.48 0.90
CA ILE A 175 4.20 -5.70 1.40
C ILE A 175 2.73 -5.45 1.79
N PRO A 176 2.39 -4.43 2.60
CA PRO A 176 0.99 -4.11 2.91
C PRO A 176 0.12 -3.86 1.68
N VAL A 177 0.64 -3.15 0.68
CA VAL A 177 -0.11 -2.86 -0.56
C VAL A 177 -0.39 -4.15 -1.33
N TRP A 178 0.63 -4.97 -1.59
CA TRP A 178 0.46 -6.23 -2.29
C TRP A 178 -0.49 -7.19 -1.57
N LEU A 179 -0.31 -7.42 -0.26
CA LEU A 179 -1.21 -8.27 0.53
C LEU A 179 -2.63 -7.70 0.61
N GLY A 180 -2.78 -6.38 0.63
CA GLY A 180 -4.07 -5.70 0.58
C GLY A 180 -4.81 -5.98 -0.74
N LEU A 181 -4.11 -5.91 -1.87
CA LEU A 181 -4.66 -6.24 -3.19
C LEU A 181 -5.06 -7.72 -3.28
N GLU A 182 -4.22 -8.64 -2.81
CA GLU A 182 -4.56 -10.08 -2.78
C GLU A 182 -5.81 -10.36 -1.94
N ARG A 183 -5.89 -9.76 -0.75
CA ARG A 183 -7.06 -9.92 0.12
C ARG A 183 -8.32 -9.36 -0.53
N GLN A 184 -8.25 -8.22 -1.19
CA GLN A 184 -9.41 -7.65 -1.90
C GLN A 184 -9.87 -8.54 -3.04
N ALA A 185 -8.94 -9.08 -3.84
CA ALA A 185 -9.26 -10.03 -4.90
C ALA A 185 -9.91 -11.30 -4.36
N GLN A 186 -9.45 -11.81 -3.20
CA GLN A 186 -10.07 -12.97 -2.54
C GLN A 186 -11.48 -12.68 -2.05
N LEU A 187 -11.71 -11.54 -1.41
CA LEU A 187 -13.04 -11.15 -0.91
C LEU A 187 -14.08 -10.99 -2.01
N LEU A 188 -13.64 -10.62 -3.22
CA LEU A 188 -14.50 -10.50 -4.39
C LEU A 188 -14.64 -11.80 -5.19
N GLY A 189 -14.03 -12.90 -4.73
CA GLY A 189 -14.03 -14.19 -5.44
C GLY A 189 -13.21 -14.17 -6.75
N MET A 190 -12.33 -13.19 -6.93
CA MET A 190 -11.54 -12.97 -8.14
C MET A 190 -10.14 -13.58 -8.09
N ALA A 191 -9.70 -14.07 -6.92
CA ALA A 191 -8.35 -14.59 -6.72
C ALA A 191 -8.04 -15.87 -7.52
N GLU A 192 -9.06 -16.68 -7.85
CA GLU A 192 -8.90 -17.93 -8.60
C GLU A 192 -9.33 -17.83 -10.07
N ALA A 193 -9.88 -16.69 -10.49
CA ALA A 193 -10.61 -16.56 -11.75
C ALA A 193 -9.73 -16.42 -13.01
N GLY A 194 -8.40 -16.32 -12.87
CA GLY A 194 -7.54 -15.90 -13.98
C GLY A 194 -7.89 -14.48 -14.49
N GLY A 195 -7.33 -14.06 -15.62
CA GLY A 195 -7.64 -12.76 -16.24
C GLY A 195 -6.78 -11.57 -15.78
N ALA A 196 -7.24 -10.35 -16.04
CA ALA A 196 -6.45 -9.13 -15.85
C ALA A 196 -6.03 -8.90 -14.38
N ILE A 197 -6.88 -9.28 -13.42
CA ILE A 197 -6.59 -9.14 -12.00
C ILE A 197 -5.45 -10.06 -11.54
N SER A 198 -5.36 -11.29 -12.06
CA SER A 198 -4.27 -12.19 -11.69
C SER A 198 -2.93 -11.69 -12.23
N ALA A 199 -2.92 -11.09 -13.43
CA ALA A 199 -1.74 -10.42 -13.97
C ALA A 199 -1.29 -9.23 -13.10
N ALA A 200 -2.24 -8.41 -12.61
CA ALA A 200 -1.94 -7.30 -11.71
C ALA A 200 -1.40 -7.78 -10.35
N LEU A 201 -1.91 -8.89 -9.81
CA LEU A 201 -1.39 -9.49 -8.58
C LEU A 201 0.04 -10.06 -8.76
N LEU A 202 0.32 -10.69 -9.91
CA LEU A 202 1.67 -11.15 -10.25
C LEU A 202 2.64 -9.97 -10.42
N GLU A 203 2.20 -8.88 -11.05
CA GLU A 203 2.97 -7.65 -11.14
C GLU A 203 3.27 -7.07 -9.76
N ALA A 204 2.27 -7.01 -8.87
CA ALA A 204 2.45 -6.54 -7.50
C ALA A 204 3.47 -7.38 -6.71
N ARG A 205 3.40 -8.71 -6.86
CA ARG A 205 4.36 -9.65 -6.27
C ARG A 205 5.78 -9.40 -6.78
N ASP A 206 5.95 -9.24 -8.08
CA ASP A 206 7.27 -9.02 -8.71
C ASP A 206 7.87 -7.66 -8.33
N LEU A 207 7.07 -6.59 -8.37
CA LEU A 207 7.52 -5.24 -7.96
C LEU A 207 7.89 -5.20 -6.48
N THR A 208 7.15 -5.87 -5.61
CA THR A 208 7.50 -6.01 -4.18
C THR A 208 8.85 -6.71 -4.03
N ALA A 209 9.08 -7.82 -4.73
CA ALA A 209 10.35 -8.53 -4.68
C ALA A 209 11.53 -7.75 -5.28
N LYS A 210 11.29 -6.90 -6.28
CA LYS A 210 12.29 -6.01 -6.88
C LYS A 210 12.68 -4.87 -5.94
N CYS A 211 11.69 -4.20 -5.35
CA CYS A 211 11.89 -3.15 -4.36
C CYS A 211 12.68 -3.66 -3.15
N LEU A 212 12.30 -4.82 -2.62
CA LEU A 212 12.88 -5.40 -1.41
C LEU A 212 14.09 -6.30 -1.73
N SER A 213 15.05 -5.73 -2.44
CA SER A 213 16.33 -6.35 -2.79
C SER A 213 17.47 -5.46 -2.32
N PHE A 214 18.33 -5.98 -1.45
CA PHE A 214 19.40 -5.20 -0.81
C PHE A 214 20.75 -5.89 -0.95
N GLU A 215 21.81 -5.10 -0.92
CA GLU A 215 23.17 -5.60 -0.73
C GLU A 215 23.55 -5.41 0.74
N LEU A 216 23.79 -6.53 1.44
CA LEU A 216 24.30 -6.55 2.79
C LEU A 216 25.82 -6.79 2.73
N VAL A 217 26.58 -5.91 3.38
CA VAL A 217 28.02 -6.09 3.59
C VAL A 217 28.23 -6.46 5.05
N PHE A 218 28.73 -7.67 5.27
CA PHE A 218 29.12 -8.17 6.59
C PHE A 218 30.64 -8.09 6.73
N GLU A 219 31.12 -7.44 7.77
CA GLU A 219 32.52 -7.39 8.15
C GLU A 219 32.62 -7.72 9.64
N SER A 220 33.54 -8.61 10.00
CA SER A 220 33.76 -8.96 11.40
C SER A 220 35.21 -9.26 11.70
N GLN A 221 35.62 -8.90 12.92
CA GLN A 221 36.96 -9.11 13.43
C GLN A 221 36.88 -9.86 14.76
N ALA A 222 37.62 -10.97 14.86
CA ALA A 222 37.79 -11.75 16.07
C ALA A 222 39.25 -11.68 16.51
N VAL A 223 39.43 -11.47 17.82
CA VAL A 223 40.73 -11.52 18.48
C VAL A 223 40.59 -12.42 19.69
N PHE A 224 41.37 -13.49 19.72
CA PHE A 224 41.48 -14.38 20.85
C PHE A 224 42.90 -14.31 21.40
N ASP A 225 43.02 -14.01 22.70
CA ASP A 225 44.30 -13.98 23.41
C ASP A 225 44.27 -15.04 24.53
N GLY A 226 45.20 -15.99 24.46
CA GLY A 226 45.38 -17.04 25.45
C GLY A 226 46.09 -16.59 26.73
N GLY A 227 46.49 -15.33 26.84
CA GLY A 227 47.15 -14.73 28.01
C GLY A 227 48.64 -15.07 28.15
N ASN A 228 49.18 -15.89 27.26
CA ASN A 228 50.59 -16.30 27.22
C ASN A 228 51.30 -15.82 25.94
N GLY A 229 50.68 -14.89 25.20
CA GLY A 229 51.14 -14.43 23.88
C GLY A 229 50.74 -15.34 22.72
N GLY A 230 50.00 -16.43 22.99
CA GLY A 230 49.33 -17.25 21.99
C GLY A 230 47.90 -16.80 21.74
N GLY A 231 47.32 -17.21 20.61
CA GLY A 231 45.98 -16.79 20.23
C GLY A 231 45.78 -16.73 18.72
N TYR A 232 44.76 -15.99 18.27
CA TYR A 232 44.59 -15.70 16.86
C TYR A 232 43.89 -14.37 16.61
N ASP A 233 44.18 -13.78 15.45
CA ASP A 233 43.41 -12.69 14.87
C ASP A 233 42.77 -13.20 13.57
N SER A 234 41.49 -12.87 13.35
CA SER A 234 40.76 -13.25 12.15
C SER A 234 39.85 -12.12 11.70
N THR A 235 39.84 -11.82 10.40
CA THR A 235 38.95 -10.85 9.76
C THR A 235 38.23 -11.51 8.61
N VAL A 236 36.90 -11.47 8.64
CA VAL A 236 36.03 -12.05 7.61
C VAL A 236 35.16 -10.98 6.98
N GLU A 237 34.85 -11.18 5.70
CA GLU A 237 33.96 -10.31 4.94
C GLU A 237 33.00 -11.18 4.10
N SER A 238 31.77 -10.74 3.96
CA SER A 238 30.83 -11.27 2.98
C SER A 238 29.98 -10.15 2.36
N LYS A 239 29.74 -10.25 1.05
CA LYS A 239 28.81 -9.38 0.33
C LYS A 239 27.65 -10.23 -0.15
N ILE A 240 26.46 -9.96 0.36
CA ILE A 240 25.27 -10.80 0.18
C ILE A 240 24.19 -9.99 -0.51
N LYS A 241 23.62 -10.54 -1.58
CA LYS A 241 22.37 -10.01 -2.13
C LYS A 241 21.22 -10.69 -1.41
N ILE A 242 20.52 -9.95 -0.56
CA ILE A 242 19.32 -10.42 0.11
C ILE A 242 18.09 -9.97 -0.68
N ARG A 243 17.10 -10.85 -0.81
CA ARG A 243 15.90 -10.58 -1.59
C ARG A 243 14.67 -11.07 -0.84
N PHE A 244 13.60 -10.30 -0.92
CA PHE A 244 12.28 -10.73 -0.46
C PHE A 244 11.78 -11.93 -1.27
N ASN A 245 11.44 -13.00 -0.57
CA ASN A 245 10.72 -14.15 -1.09
C ASN A 245 9.23 -14.01 -0.74
N PRO A 246 8.35 -13.79 -1.73
CA PRO A 246 6.92 -13.66 -1.48
C PRO A 246 6.23 -14.91 -0.95
N GLU A 247 6.76 -16.11 -1.21
CA GLU A 247 6.15 -17.37 -0.70
C GLU A 247 6.38 -17.56 0.79
N GLU A 248 7.53 -17.13 1.29
CA GLU A 248 7.92 -17.27 2.68
C GLU A 248 7.71 -15.98 3.48
N ILE A 249 7.27 -14.90 2.82
CA ILE A 249 7.13 -13.54 3.37
C ILE A 249 8.36 -13.16 4.20
N SER A 250 9.55 -13.33 3.61
CA SER A 250 10.81 -13.10 4.30
C SER A 250 11.90 -12.62 3.36
N ILE A 251 12.83 -11.82 3.88
CA ILE A 251 14.02 -11.37 3.15
C ILE A 251 15.19 -12.25 3.59
N LYS A 252 15.76 -12.98 2.63
CA LYS A 252 16.83 -13.97 2.87
C LYS A 252 17.93 -13.83 1.83
N GLY A 253 19.09 -14.40 2.10
CA GLY A 253 20.17 -14.50 1.13
C GLY A 253 21.41 -15.15 1.71
N GLN A 254 22.22 -15.73 0.85
CA GLN A 254 23.43 -16.44 1.23
C GLN A 254 24.57 -16.06 0.29
N SER A 255 25.78 -15.99 0.82
CA SER A 255 26.98 -15.73 0.02
C SER A 255 28.21 -16.37 0.65
N ALA A 256 29.31 -16.42 -0.11
CA ALA A 256 30.59 -16.86 0.41
C ALA A 256 31.06 -15.92 1.53
N LEU A 257 31.52 -16.51 2.63
CA LEU A 257 32.26 -15.82 3.67
C LEU A 257 33.76 -15.98 3.38
N VAL A 258 34.44 -14.86 3.19
CA VAL A 258 35.85 -14.84 2.82
C VAL A 258 36.67 -14.38 4.02
N ASN A 259 37.62 -15.19 4.47
CA ASN A 259 38.62 -14.72 5.41
C ASN A 259 39.64 -13.82 4.69
N LYS A 260 39.70 -12.56 5.08
CA LYS A 260 40.60 -11.56 4.50
C LYS A 260 41.98 -11.61 5.16
N ALA A 261 42.01 -11.79 6.48
CA ALA A 261 43.22 -11.87 7.26
C ALA A 261 43.07 -12.92 8.37
N PHE A 262 44.05 -13.81 8.48
CA PHE A 262 44.12 -14.79 9.55
C PHE A 262 45.57 -14.90 10.03
N THR A 263 45.77 -14.80 11.33
CA THR A 263 47.08 -14.96 11.95
C THR A 263 46.94 -15.75 13.24
N PHE A 264 47.49 -16.95 13.25
CA PHE A 264 47.58 -17.79 14.44
C PHE A 264 48.92 -17.53 15.14
N LYS A 265 48.89 -17.38 16.46
CA LYS A 265 50.02 -16.95 17.27
C LYS A 265 50.40 -18.06 18.23
N VAL A 266 51.67 -18.47 18.16
CA VAL A 266 52.28 -19.39 19.12
C VAL A 266 53.61 -18.77 19.60
N PRO A 267 53.77 -18.50 20.90
CA PRO A 267 55.00 -17.91 21.43
C PRO A 267 56.21 -18.75 21.11
N ARG A 268 57.32 -18.11 20.70
CA ARG A 268 58.61 -18.74 20.41
C ARG A 268 58.57 -19.79 19.28
N CYS A 269 57.54 -19.77 18.43
CA CYS A 269 57.43 -20.63 17.25
C CYS A 269 57.18 -19.82 15.99
N THR A 270 57.54 -20.38 14.84
CA THR A 270 57.16 -19.85 13.52
C THR A 270 55.83 -20.48 13.12
N VAL A 271 54.87 -19.65 12.70
CA VAL A 271 53.54 -20.09 12.30
C VAL A 271 53.26 -19.67 10.86
N THR A 272 52.81 -20.61 10.04
CA THR A 272 52.25 -20.34 8.72
C THR A 272 50.74 -20.48 8.80
N SER A 273 50.02 -19.38 8.65
CA SER A 273 48.55 -19.35 8.68
C SER A 273 47.97 -19.36 7.27
N ASN A 274 47.02 -20.25 7.02
CA ASN A 274 46.30 -20.36 5.76
C ASN A 274 44.86 -19.90 5.98
N ARG A 275 44.42 -18.97 5.14
CA ARG A 275 43.05 -18.45 5.17
C ARG A 275 42.10 -19.51 4.67
N GLY A 276 40.97 -19.63 5.36
CA GLY A 276 39.84 -20.43 4.92
C GLY A 276 38.73 -19.58 4.34
N GLY A 277 37.55 -20.16 4.31
CA GLY A 277 36.29 -19.49 4.03
C GLY A 277 35.13 -20.30 4.58
N GLY A 278 33.94 -19.77 4.40
CA GLY A 278 32.71 -20.42 4.79
C GLY A 278 31.55 -19.87 3.98
N THR A 279 30.37 -19.98 4.55
CA THR A 279 29.16 -19.45 3.94
C THR A 279 28.42 -18.63 4.98
N PHE A 280 28.17 -17.36 4.65
CA PHE A 280 27.35 -16.47 5.46
C PHE A 280 25.89 -16.58 5.00
N ASP A 281 24.97 -16.72 5.95
CA ASP A 281 23.55 -16.93 5.67
C ASP A 281 22.68 -15.92 6.42
N VAL A 282 21.80 -15.24 5.70
CA VAL A 282 20.77 -14.37 6.25
C VAL A 282 19.46 -15.13 6.28
N ALA A 283 19.05 -15.52 7.48
CA ALA A 283 17.82 -16.28 7.71
C ALA A 283 16.58 -15.39 7.70
N SER A 284 16.68 -14.14 8.15
CA SER A 284 15.59 -13.18 8.02
C SER A 284 16.06 -11.74 8.21
N LEU A 285 15.43 -10.82 7.48
CA LEU A 285 15.42 -9.39 7.78
C LEU A 285 13.96 -8.94 7.88
N ALA A 286 13.61 -8.29 8.99
CA ALA A 286 12.29 -7.71 9.22
C ALA A 286 12.41 -6.27 9.71
N TYR A 287 11.58 -5.37 9.17
CA TYR A 287 11.50 -3.99 9.64
C TYR A 287 10.65 -3.92 10.91
N LEU A 288 11.02 -3.08 11.85
CA LEU A 288 10.20 -2.81 13.02
C LEU A 288 9.33 -1.61 12.72
N ASP A 289 8.00 -1.78 12.77
CA ASP A 289 7.07 -0.68 12.65
C ASP A 289 7.23 0.25 13.86
N ASP A 290 7.84 1.42 13.64
CA ASP A 290 7.89 2.48 14.65
C ASP A 290 6.47 3.04 14.79
N ALA A 291 5.94 3.13 16.01
CA ALA A 291 4.68 3.84 16.26
C ALA A 291 4.72 5.30 15.75
N ARG A 292 5.92 5.87 15.55
CA ARG A 292 6.13 7.18 14.91
C ARG A 292 5.90 7.18 13.39
N ASN A 293 5.88 6.04 12.70
CA ASN A 293 5.49 5.96 11.28
C ASN A 293 4.02 6.32 11.06
N GLU A 294 3.14 6.19 12.07
CA GLU A 294 1.76 6.70 11.98
C GLU A 294 1.74 8.23 11.78
N SER A 295 2.74 8.93 12.30
CA SER A 295 2.88 10.40 12.15
C SER A 295 3.62 10.81 10.87
N ASN A 296 4.37 9.91 10.24
CA ASN A 296 5.06 10.14 8.98
C ASN A 296 5.01 8.87 8.09
N PRO A 297 3.92 8.66 7.33
CA PRO A 297 3.74 7.46 6.51
C PRO A 297 4.71 7.35 5.33
N LEU A 298 5.42 8.44 5.00
CA LEU A 298 6.51 8.50 4.01
C LEU A 298 7.90 8.47 4.66
N GLY A 299 7.97 8.29 5.97
CA GLY A 299 9.21 8.27 6.72
C GLY A 299 10.06 7.03 6.41
N PRO A 300 11.39 7.12 6.56
CA PRO A 300 12.27 5.98 6.34
C PRO A 300 12.09 4.93 7.45
N VAL A 301 12.36 3.67 7.11
CA VAL A 301 12.55 2.60 8.11
C VAL A 301 13.78 2.92 8.94
N ARG A 302 13.63 2.95 10.27
CA ARG A 302 14.71 3.29 11.21
C ARG A 302 15.30 2.07 11.91
N ASP A 303 14.46 1.09 12.17
CA ASP A 303 14.82 -0.07 12.97
C ASP A 303 14.48 -1.36 12.22
N PHE A 304 15.35 -2.36 12.35
CA PHE A 304 15.16 -3.68 11.76
C PHE A 304 15.73 -4.77 12.68
N THR A 305 15.21 -5.97 12.54
CA THR A 305 15.72 -7.19 13.15
C THR A 305 16.36 -8.06 12.06
N LEU A 306 17.64 -8.39 12.23
CA LEU A 306 18.39 -9.26 11.33
C LEU A 306 18.74 -10.56 12.06
N THR A 307 18.28 -11.69 11.53
CA THR A 307 18.70 -13.03 11.96
C THR A 307 19.65 -13.59 10.93
N TYR A 308 20.87 -13.94 11.35
CA TYR A 308 21.90 -14.44 10.46
C TYR A 308 22.74 -15.53 11.13
N PHE A 309 23.35 -16.36 10.30
CA PHE A 309 24.39 -17.30 10.68
C PHE A 309 25.72 -16.82 10.09
N PRO A 310 26.70 -16.44 10.93
CA PRO A 310 27.97 -15.87 10.46
C PRO A 310 28.78 -16.84 9.61
N GLY A 311 28.49 -18.15 9.70
CA GLY A 311 29.18 -19.20 8.97
C GLY A 311 30.28 -19.84 9.80
N VAL A 312 30.55 -21.12 9.51
CA VAL A 312 31.73 -21.83 10.04
C VAL A 312 32.87 -21.68 9.03
N THR A 313 33.98 -21.13 9.49
CA THR A 313 35.18 -20.93 8.68
C THR A 313 36.05 -22.19 8.61
N SER A 314 37.12 -22.15 7.81
CA SER A 314 37.96 -23.33 7.52
C SER A 314 39.45 -23.00 7.50
N GLU A 315 39.88 -22.09 8.38
CA GLU A 315 41.29 -21.73 8.50
C GLU A 315 42.13 -22.93 8.93
N SER A 316 43.39 -22.95 8.50
CA SER A 316 44.37 -23.95 8.92
C SER A 316 45.70 -23.28 9.20
N PHE A 317 46.58 -23.94 9.95
CA PHE A 317 47.88 -23.39 10.27
C PHE A 317 48.91 -24.49 10.52
N THR A 318 50.17 -24.17 10.23
CA THR A 318 51.32 -25.04 10.50
C THR A 318 52.24 -24.34 11.49
N VAL A 319 52.63 -25.04 12.54
CA VAL A 319 53.51 -24.52 13.59
C VAL A 319 54.82 -25.28 13.57
N ALA A 320 55.93 -24.53 13.59
CA ALA A 320 57.27 -25.07 13.74
C ALA A 320 57.97 -24.41 14.94
N CYS A 321 58.34 -25.20 15.94
CA CYS A 321 59.07 -24.76 17.14
C CYS A 321 60.45 -25.43 17.17
N LYS A 322 61.40 -24.84 17.91
CA LYS A 322 62.80 -25.31 17.95
C LYS A 322 62.96 -26.75 18.47
N ASP A 323 62.12 -27.14 19.44
CA ASP A 323 62.28 -28.37 20.21
C ASP A 323 61.21 -29.43 19.90
N THR A 324 60.32 -29.19 18.93
CA THR A 324 59.24 -30.11 18.56
C THR A 324 59.11 -30.26 17.05
N PRO A 325 58.80 -31.47 16.54
CA PRO A 325 58.46 -31.64 15.13
C PRO A 325 57.34 -30.67 14.71
N PRO A 326 57.37 -30.12 13.48
CA PRO A 326 56.29 -29.30 12.98
C PRO A 326 54.98 -30.08 12.96
N TYR A 327 53.87 -29.42 13.29
CA TYR A 327 52.54 -29.98 13.16
C TYR A 327 51.62 -29.03 12.40
N ALA A 328 50.62 -29.59 11.73
CA ALA A 328 49.60 -28.84 11.03
C ALA A 328 48.24 -29.07 11.70
N SER A 329 47.52 -27.97 11.97
CA SER A 329 46.11 -28.04 12.28
C SER A 329 45.32 -28.13 10.98
N PRO A 330 44.46 -29.16 10.80
CA PRO A 330 43.57 -29.21 9.65
C PRO A 330 42.56 -28.05 9.68
N PRO A 331 41.86 -27.78 8.56
CA PRO A 331 40.80 -26.78 8.51
C PRO A 331 39.82 -26.89 9.68
N ASN A 332 39.70 -25.85 10.48
CA ASN A 332 38.81 -25.81 11.64
C ASN A 332 38.02 -24.50 11.70
N GLY A 333 36.77 -24.59 12.15
CA GLY A 333 35.92 -23.43 12.38
C GLY A 333 36.43 -22.57 13.52
N LEU A 334 36.76 -21.32 13.22
CA LEU A 334 37.15 -20.32 14.22
C LEU A 334 36.09 -19.21 14.38
N TRP A 335 35.02 -19.28 13.58
CA TRP A 335 33.83 -18.45 13.60
C TRP A 335 32.59 -19.34 13.73
#